data_AF-A0A0C3FY30-F1
#
_entry.id   AF-A0A0C3FY30-F1
#
_cell.length_a   1.000
_cell.length_b   1.000
_cell.length_c   1.000
_cell.angle_alpha   90.00
_cell.angle_beta   90.00
_cell.angle_gamma   90.00
#
_symmetry.space_group_name_H-M   'P 1'
#
loop_
_entity.id
_entity.type
_entity.pdbx_description
1 polymer ?
#
loop_
_entity_poly.entity_id
_entity_poly.type
_entity_poly.pdbx_seq_one_letter_code
_entity_poly.pdbx_strand_id
1 'polypeptide(L)'
;MNKIPYKWRQTDREVVVSLLIKNVRQEALKVDIHQRECHVSITLPTGVEIVFVLDPLFHSVDPGRSFYQILPSRLNIHLSKLCQGQHWQYLDDGNQPEHIEQQQPPSIIENPIDIQIMSDLHLELFFPRREGIGVLPGYHVFECTPSARILALLGDIGLAVHGGLYDFLERQLHKYRHILYVIGNYEGYDSTYDHARVELQDFASRMRAQRLSDPTLGTFILLDRTRYDLTENVTILGCTLWSFVTKDAERQCLHNFHRVHDWTVEKYNSAHAEDLKWLTNECAIIRTQEPHRRIIVFTHHGPTRHGTIAPQYMGSPIISAFASELTTHPVWAPPISLWAFGHTHYNCDQVRDGIRVVSNQRGYDGIEALTSGFSADFVIRV
;
A
#
# COMPACT_ATOMS: atom_id res chain seq x y z
N MET A 1 -22.11 -7.12 -25.89
CA MET A 1 -22.71 -8.47 -25.93
C MET A 1 -23.92 -8.47 -25.01
N ASN A 2 -25.08 -8.94 -25.47
CA ASN A 2 -26.33 -9.00 -24.70
C ASN A 2 -26.16 -9.91 -23.48
N LYS A 3 -25.85 -9.35 -22.31
CA LYS A 3 -25.76 -10.11 -21.06
C LYS A 3 -27.17 -10.53 -20.64
N ILE A 4 -27.40 -11.83 -20.46
CA ILE A 4 -28.65 -12.35 -19.88
C ILE A 4 -28.72 -11.87 -18.42
N PRO A 5 -29.77 -11.14 -17.99
CA PRO A 5 -29.90 -10.74 -16.60
C PRO A 5 -30.06 -11.98 -15.72
N TYR A 6 -29.39 -12.03 -14.56
CA TYR A 6 -29.51 -13.16 -13.64
C TYR A 6 -29.49 -12.74 -12.18
N LYS A 7 -29.94 -13.63 -11.31
CA LYS A 7 -29.79 -13.53 -9.84
C LYS A 7 -29.23 -14.84 -9.32
N TRP A 8 -28.56 -14.83 -8.18
CA TRP A 8 -28.17 -16.08 -7.55
C TRP A 8 -28.33 -16.05 -6.04
N ARG A 9 -28.41 -17.24 -5.45
CA ARG A 9 -28.45 -17.46 -4.00
C ARG A 9 -27.70 -18.74 -3.70
N GLN A 10 -27.28 -18.94 -2.45
CA GLN A 10 -26.64 -20.17 -2.02
C GLN A 10 -27.18 -20.66 -0.70
N THR A 11 -26.97 -21.94 -0.44
CA THR A 11 -27.11 -22.60 0.86
C THR A 11 -25.80 -23.31 1.19
N ASP A 12 -25.73 -24.03 2.30
CA ASP A 12 -24.56 -24.86 2.63
C ASP A 12 -24.32 -25.99 1.61
N ARG A 13 -25.32 -26.33 0.78
CA ARG A 13 -25.28 -27.49 -0.13
C ARG A 13 -25.31 -27.14 -1.61
N GLU A 14 -25.90 -26.02 -2.00
CA GLU A 14 -26.06 -25.65 -3.41
C GLU A 14 -25.91 -24.15 -3.66
N VAL A 15 -25.62 -23.80 -4.90
CA VAL A 15 -25.69 -22.46 -5.48
C VAL A 15 -26.75 -22.47 -6.56
N VAL A 16 -27.71 -21.55 -6.53
CA VAL A 16 -28.80 -21.48 -7.51
C VAL A 16 -28.68 -20.19 -8.31
N VAL A 17 -28.47 -20.30 -9.62
CA VAL A 17 -28.39 -19.19 -10.58
C VAL A 17 -29.70 -19.12 -11.37
N SER A 18 -30.37 -17.97 -11.36
CA SER A 18 -31.66 -17.72 -12.02
C SER A 18 -31.48 -16.74 -13.17
N LEU A 19 -31.40 -17.23 -14.41
CA LEU A 19 -31.35 -16.43 -15.62
C LEU A 19 -32.76 -15.90 -15.95
N LEU A 20 -32.96 -14.59 -16.00
CA LEU A 20 -34.26 -13.93 -16.25
C LEU A 20 -34.53 -13.83 -17.76
N ILE A 21 -34.96 -14.95 -18.33
CA ILE A 21 -35.34 -15.05 -19.73
C ILE A 21 -36.77 -15.61 -19.84
N LYS A 22 -37.62 -14.94 -20.62
CA LYS A 22 -39.02 -15.32 -20.77
C LYS A 22 -39.18 -16.36 -21.87
N ASN A 23 -40.11 -17.29 -21.66
CA ASN A 23 -40.58 -18.24 -22.68
C ASN A 23 -39.47 -19.09 -23.34
N VAL A 24 -38.45 -19.51 -22.58
CA VAL A 24 -37.43 -20.44 -23.09
C VAL A 24 -38.08 -21.77 -23.42
N ARG A 25 -37.89 -22.25 -24.65
CA ARG A 25 -38.31 -23.59 -25.08
C ARG A 25 -37.17 -24.57 -24.82
N GLN A 26 -37.51 -25.75 -24.33
CA GLN A 26 -36.51 -26.77 -23.97
C GLN A 26 -35.68 -27.23 -25.17
N GLU A 27 -36.30 -27.34 -26.34
CA GLU A 27 -35.65 -27.70 -27.61
C GLU A 27 -34.60 -26.67 -28.10
N ALA A 28 -34.63 -25.46 -27.56
CA ALA A 28 -33.72 -24.37 -27.92
C ALA A 28 -32.69 -24.05 -26.83
N LEU A 29 -32.63 -24.85 -25.76
CA LEU A 29 -31.76 -24.67 -24.61
C LEU A 29 -30.73 -25.80 -24.52
N LYS A 30 -29.46 -25.45 -24.39
CA LYS A 30 -28.38 -26.36 -24.01
C LYS A 30 -27.74 -25.90 -22.72
N VAL A 31 -27.54 -26.81 -21.77
CA VAL A 31 -26.88 -26.56 -20.48
C VAL A 31 -25.84 -27.65 -20.25
N ASP A 32 -24.57 -27.27 -20.21
CA ASP A 32 -23.44 -28.15 -19.92
C ASP A 32 -22.83 -27.73 -18.59
N ILE A 33 -22.82 -28.62 -17.59
CA ILE A 33 -22.26 -28.36 -16.26
C ILE A 33 -21.10 -29.33 -16.06
N HIS A 34 -19.92 -28.81 -15.75
CA HIS A 34 -18.77 -29.59 -15.31
C HIS A 34 -18.28 -29.11 -13.95
N GLN A 35 -17.26 -29.78 -13.41
CA GLN A 35 -16.85 -29.57 -12.01
C GLN A 35 -16.45 -28.13 -11.70
N ARG A 36 -15.86 -27.41 -12.67
CA ARG A 36 -15.38 -26.03 -12.53
C ARG A 36 -15.92 -25.10 -13.62
N GLU A 37 -16.95 -25.48 -14.37
CA GLU A 37 -17.50 -24.65 -15.45
C GLU A 37 -19.01 -24.91 -15.63
N CYS A 38 -19.74 -23.89 -16.07
CA CYS A 38 -21.16 -24.01 -16.43
C CYS A 38 -21.45 -23.19 -17.68
N HIS A 39 -21.86 -23.85 -18.75
CA HIS A 39 -22.19 -23.24 -20.04
C HIS A 39 -23.68 -23.39 -20.33
N VAL A 40 -24.30 -22.30 -20.75
CA VAL A 40 -25.71 -22.25 -21.13
C VAL A 40 -25.79 -21.56 -22.48
N SER A 41 -26.40 -22.21 -23.47
CA SER A 41 -26.70 -21.59 -24.75
C SER A 41 -28.19 -21.69 -25.08
N ILE A 42 -28.75 -20.61 -25.62
CA ILE A 42 -30.16 -20.47 -25.94
C ILE A 42 -30.31 -19.90 -27.34
N THR A 43 -30.95 -20.63 -28.24
CA THR A 43 -31.25 -20.16 -29.59
C THR A 43 -32.62 -19.47 -29.61
N LEU A 44 -32.66 -18.16 -29.89
CA LEU A 44 -33.91 -17.43 -30.01
C LEU A 44 -34.65 -17.78 -31.32
N PRO A 45 -35.98 -17.59 -31.40
CA PRO A 45 -36.75 -17.79 -32.64
C PRO A 45 -36.25 -16.96 -33.83
N THR A 46 -35.51 -15.89 -33.57
CA THR A 46 -34.86 -15.03 -34.59
C THR A 46 -33.58 -15.64 -35.16
N GLY A 47 -33.14 -16.81 -34.67
CA GLY A 47 -31.89 -17.48 -35.05
C GLY A 47 -30.65 -16.97 -34.29
N VAL A 48 -30.79 -15.98 -33.41
CA VAL A 48 -29.69 -15.44 -32.59
C VAL A 48 -29.43 -16.36 -31.40
N GLU A 49 -28.19 -16.79 -31.21
CA GLU A 49 -27.75 -17.55 -30.05
C GLU A 49 -27.31 -16.62 -28.91
N ILE A 50 -27.79 -16.90 -27.70
CA ILE A 50 -27.37 -16.22 -26.48
C ILE A 50 -26.64 -17.21 -25.58
N VAL A 51 -25.45 -16.83 -25.13
CA VAL A 51 -24.55 -17.69 -24.36
C VAL A 51 -24.30 -17.07 -22.98
N PHE A 52 -24.38 -17.88 -21.94
CA PHE A 52 -24.02 -17.56 -20.55
C PHE A 52 -23.02 -18.60 -20.06
N VAL A 53 -21.84 -18.16 -19.62
CA VAL A 53 -20.72 -19.02 -19.22
C VAL A 53 -20.22 -18.58 -17.86
N LEU A 54 -20.03 -19.54 -16.96
CA LEU A 54 -19.28 -19.40 -15.73
C LEU A 54 -18.07 -20.34 -15.84
N ASP A 55 -16.91 -19.80 -16.22
CA ASP A 55 -15.67 -20.55 -16.35
C ASP A 55 -14.47 -19.68 -15.91
N PRO A 56 -13.75 -20.03 -14.84
CA PRO A 56 -14.04 -21.15 -13.94
C PRO A 56 -15.07 -20.74 -12.87
N LEU A 57 -15.91 -21.67 -12.42
CA LEU A 57 -16.78 -21.55 -11.24
C LEU A 57 -15.93 -21.25 -9.99
N PHE A 58 -16.42 -20.38 -9.10
CA PHE A 58 -15.68 -19.94 -7.91
C PHE A 58 -15.18 -21.11 -7.04
N HIS A 59 -15.99 -22.17 -6.90
CA HIS A 59 -15.55 -23.44 -6.34
C HIS A 59 -16.08 -24.64 -7.14
N SER A 60 -15.55 -25.83 -6.84
CA SER A 60 -15.97 -27.06 -7.50
C SER A 60 -17.41 -27.45 -7.15
N VAL A 61 -18.15 -27.90 -8.15
CA VAL A 61 -19.52 -28.43 -8.02
C VAL A 61 -19.55 -29.91 -8.40
N ASP A 62 -20.58 -30.63 -7.97
CA ASP A 62 -20.88 -32.00 -8.40
C ASP A 62 -21.83 -31.95 -9.61
N PRO A 63 -21.36 -32.22 -10.84
CA PRO A 63 -22.21 -32.17 -12.03
C PRO A 63 -23.36 -33.19 -12.00
N GLY A 64 -23.15 -34.36 -11.38
CA GLY A 64 -24.16 -35.42 -11.31
C GLY A 64 -25.32 -35.09 -10.37
N ARG A 65 -25.13 -34.12 -9.47
CA ARG A 65 -26.18 -33.61 -8.56
C ARG A 65 -26.66 -32.21 -8.92
N SER A 66 -26.10 -31.61 -9.98
CA SER A 66 -26.50 -30.30 -10.47
C SER A 66 -27.59 -30.46 -11.54
N PHE A 67 -28.54 -29.53 -11.63
CA PHE A 67 -29.66 -29.62 -12.57
C PHE A 67 -30.18 -28.24 -12.95
N TYR A 68 -31.09 -28.16 -13.93
CA TYR A 68 -31.75 -26.91 -14.29
C TYR A 68 -33.28 -27.05 -14.32
N GLN A 69 -33.98 -25.93 -14.21
CA GLN A 69 -35.44 -25.86 -14.22
C GLN A 69 -35.91 -24.65 -15.04
N ILE A 70 -36.69 -24.92 -16.10
CA ILE A 70 -37.29 -23.88 -16.94
C ILE A 70 -38.59 -23.39 -16.28
N LEU A 71 -38.75 -22.07 -16.16
CA LEU A 71 -39.96 -21.40 -15.68
C LEU A 71 -40.40 -20.33 -16.70
N PRO A 72 -41.67 -19.85 -16.66
CA PRO A 72 -42.20 -18.92 -17.66
C PRO A 72 -41.39 -17.63 -17.85
N SER A 73 -40.76 -17.15 -16.76
CA SER A 73 -40.00 -15.90 -16.74
C SER A 73 -38.51 -16.05 -16.39
N ARG A 74 -38.02 -17.29 -16.22
CA ARG A 74 -36.62 -17.56 -15.85
C ARG A 74 -36.18 -19.00 -16.09
N LEU A 75 -34.89 -19.21 -16.22
CA LEU A 75 -34.23 -20.50 -16.14
C LEU A 75 -33.41 -20.57 -14.85
N ASN A 76 -33.68 -21.53 -13.98
CA ASN A 76 -32.88 -21.77 -12.78
C ASN A 76 -31.86 -22.88 -13.05
N ILE A 77 -30.64 -22.70 -12.55
CA ILE A 77 -29.52 -23.64 -12.62
C ILE A 77 -29.08 -23.88 -11.18
N HIS A 78 -29.22 -25.12 -10.73
CA HIS A 78 -28.84 -25.59 -9.41
C HIS A 78 -27.49 -26.28 -9.49
N LEU A 79 -26.49 -25.67 -8.86
CA LEU A 79 -25.11 -26.14 -8.78
C LEU A 79 -24.88 -26.74 -7.39
N SER A 80 -24.82 -28.06 -7.29
CA SER A 80 -24.56 -28.76 -6.03
C SER A 80 -23.10 -28.62 -5.64
N LYS A 81 -22.80 -28.08 -4.45
CA LYS A 81 -21.42 -27.87 -3.99
C LYS A 81 -20.74 -29.22 -3.75
N LEU A 82 -19.52 -29.37 -4.24
CA LEU A 82 -18.74 -30.59 -4.01
C LEU A 82 -18.32 -30.72 -2.52
N CYS A 83 -17.99 -29.59 -1.88
CA CYS A 83 -17.72 -29.49 -0.44
C CYS A 83 -18.85 -28.75 0.28
N GLN A 84 -19.52 -29.41 1.23
CA GLN A 84 -20.62 -28.79 2.00
C GLN A 84 -20.09 -27.75 2.99
N GLY A 85 -20.85 -26.69 3.20
CA GLY A 85 -20.48 -25.57 4.08
C GLY A 85 -19.49 -24.57 3.45
N GLN A 86 -19.06 -24.80 2.21
CA GLN A 86 -18.17 -23.88 1.49
C GLN A 86 -18.95 -22.64 1.02
N HIS A 87 -18.56 -21.44 1.46
CA HIS A 87 -19.24 -20.19 1.13
C HIS A 87 -18.68 -19.57 -0.17
N TRP A 88 -19.53 -19.40 -1.19
CA TRP A 88 -19.14 -18.78 -2.45
C TRP A 88 -19.22 -17.27 -2.34
N GLN A 89 -18.14 -16.54 -2.65
CA GLN A 89 -18.18 -15.07 -2.68
C GLN A 89 -18.68 -14.55 -4.04
N TYR A 90 -18.37 -15.29 -5.10
CA TYR A 90 -18.78 -15.03 -6.50
C TYR A 90 -19.29 -16.31 -7.16
N LEU A 91 -19.86 -16.22 -8.37
CA LEU A 91 -20.27 -17.40 -9.16
C LEU A 91 -19.10 -17.97 -9.97
N ASP A 92 -18.21 -17.12 -10.45
CA ASP A 92 -16.98 -17.42 -11.18
C ASP A 92 -15.75 -16.84 -10.46
N ASP A 93 -14.58 -17.43 -10.71
CA ASP A 93 -13.25 -17.01 -10.23
C ASP A 93 -12.62 -15.94 -11.15
N GLY A 94 -13.34 -15.55 -12.20
CA GLY A 94 -12.89 -14.62 -13.24
C GLY A 94 -13.86 -13.45 -13.42
N ASN A 95 -13.41 -12.26 -13.00
CA ASN A 95 -14.02 -10.93 -13.17
C ASN A 95 -15.11 -10.50 -12.17
N GLN A 96 -14.78 -9.50 -11.35
CA GLN A 96 -15.72 -8.40 -11.07
C GLN A 96 -15.58 -7.32 -12.17
N PRO A 97 -16.70 -6.78 -12.70
CA PRO A 97 -16.73 -5.46 -13.33
C PRO A 97 -17.88 -4.54 -12.82
N GLU A 98 -17.50 -3.28 -12.53
CA GLU A 98 -18.19 -1.96 -12.54
C GLU A 98 -19.73 -1.82 -12.46
N HIS A 99 -20.19 -0.83 -11.66
CA HIS A 99 -21.52 -0.19 -11.76
C HIS A 99 -21.38 1.35 -11.72
N ILE A 100 -21.98 2.02 -12.71
CA ILE A 100 -22.10 3.49 -12.90
C ILE A 100 -23.49 3.94 -12.44
N GLU A 101 -23.62 5.09 -11.73
CA GLU A 101 -24.46 6.24 -12.13
C GLU A 101 -24.42 7.43 -11.15
N GLN A 102 -23.45 8.31 -11.34
CA GLN A 102 -23.63 9.67 -11.89
C GLN A 102 -22.45 9.86 -12.86
N GLN A 103 -22.61 10.56 -13.99
CA GLN A 103 -21.57 10.61 -15.04
C GLN A 103 -20.18 10.96 -14.47
N GLN A 104 -19.37 9.93 -14.25
CA GLN A 104 -17.98 9.95 -13.82
C GLN A 104 -17.27 8.80 -14.56
N PRO A 105 -16.02 9.01 -15.02
CA PRO A 105 -15.29 8.04 -15.83
C PRO A 105 -15.11 6.68 -15.11
N PRO A 106 -14.92 5.57 -15.86
CA PRO A 106 -15.00 4.19 -15.36
C PRO A 106 -14.01 3.92 -14.21
N SER A 107 -14.49 3.25 -13.16
CA SER A 107 -13.71 2.87 -11.99
C SER A 107 -12.98 1.54 -12.23
N ILE A 108 -11.70 1.67 -12.59
CA ILE A 108 -10.72 0.59 -12.67
C ILE A 108 -10.77 -0.22 -11.37
N ILE A 109 -11.11 -1.52 -11.46
CA ILE A 109 -10.99 -2.45 -10.32
C ILE A 109 -9.49 -2.71 -10.13
N GLU A 110 -8.89 -1.90 -9.26
CA GLU A 110 -7.52 -2.10 -8.82
C GLU A 110 -7.47 -3.34 -7.93
N ASN A 111 -6.60 -4.30 -8.28
CA ASN A 111 -6.22 -5.33 -7.33
C ASN A 111 -5.69 -4.61 -6.07
N PRO A 112 -6.15 -4.98 -4.87
CA PRO A 112 -5.68 -4.35 -3.65
C PRO A 112 -4.16 -4.45 -3.60
N ILE A 113 -3.53 -3.30 -3.38
CA ILE A 113 -2.07 -3.21 -3.35
C ILE A 113 -1.66 -3.39 -1.90
N ASP A 114 -0.90 -4.44 -1.63
CA ASP A 114 -0.31 -4.68 -0.32
C ASP A 114 1.10 -4.05 -0.29
N ILE A 115 1.35 -3.19 0.71
CA ILE A 115 2.64 -2.54 0.95
C ILE A 115 3.09 -2.89 2.38
N GLN A 116 4.26 -3.52 2.50
CA GLN A 116 4.90 -3.75 3.79
C GLN A 116 5.60 -2.47 4.24
N ILE A 117 5.34 -1.99 5.45
CA ILE A 117 5.88 -0.71 5.94
C ILE A 117 6.84 -0.96 7.09
N MET A 118 7.99 -0.28 7.06
CA MET A 118 8.90 -0.17 8.20
C MET A 118 9.53 1.22 8.23
N SER A 119 9.91 1.68 9.41
CA SER A 119 10.75 2.87 9.60
C SER A 119 11.55 2.78 10.88
N ASP A 120 12.48 3.72 11.07
CA ASP A 120 13.23 3.90 12.31
C ASP A 120 13.92 2.61 12.74
N LEU A 121 14.50 1.90 11.76
CA LEU A 121 15.17 0.61 11.98
C LEU A 121 16.51 0.79 12.69
N HIS A 122 17.18 1.93 12.47
CA HIS A 122 18.50 2.29 13.01
C HIS A 122 19.54 1.17 12.84
N LEU A 123 19.73 0.72 11.59
CA LEU A 123 20.60 -0.41 11.26
C LEU A 123 22.10 -0.13 11.47
N GLU A 124 22.48 1.13 11.74
CA GLU A 124 23.80 1.50 12.24
C GLU A 124 24.09 1.01 13.65
N LEU A 125 23.04 0.77 14.44
CA LEU A 125 23.19 0.25 15.79
C LEU A 125 23.55 -1.22 15.77
N PHE A 126 24.06 -1.70 16.90
CA PHE A 126 24.48 -3.09 17.07
C PHE A 126 23.30 -4.00 17.45
N PHE A 127 23.14 -5.07 16.68
CA PHE A 127 22.10 -6.07 16.85
C PHE A 127 22.75 -7.42 17.23
N PRO A 128 22.05 -8.26 18.01
CA PRO A 128 22.50 -9.63 18.26
C PRO A 128 22.67 -10.42 16.97
N ARG A 129 23.75 -11.20 16.87
CA ARG A 129 23.89 -12.16 15.78
C ARG A 129 22.84 -13.27 15.92
N ARG A 130 22.31 -13.75 14.79
CA ARG A 130 21.38 -14.90 14.75
C ARG A 130 22.04 -16.20 15.19
N GLU A 131 23.32 -16.37 14.86
CA GLU A 131 24.11 -17.53 15.24
C GLU A 131 25.44 -17.08 15.87
N GLY A 132 25.76 -17.62 17.05
CA GLY A 132 27.00 -17.35 17.77
C GLY A 132 26.91 -16.23 18.83
N ILE A 133 28.06 -15.90 19.41
CA ILE A 133 28.21 -14.87 20.45
C ILE A 133 28.63 -13.56 19.79
N GLY A 134 27.98 -12.46 20.16
CA GLY A 134 28.38 -11.09 19.79
C GLY A 134 27.31 -10.30 19.06
N VAL A 135 27.66 -9.07 18.71
CA VAL A 135 26.79 -8.11 18.01
C VAL A 135 27.43 -7.63 16.71
N LEU A 136 26.61 -7.22 15.76
CA LEU A 136 27.02 -6.58 14.50
C LEU A 136 26.08 -5.42 14.18
N PRO A 137 26.50 -4.43 13.37
CA PRO A 137 25.56 -3.46 12.83
C PRO A 137 24.36 -4.17 12.19
N GLY A 138 23.17 -3.66 12.46
CA GLY A 138 21.90 -4.16 11.94
C GLY A 138 21.90 -4.40 10.44
N TYR A 139 22.68 -3.60 9.69
CA TYR A 139 22.90 -3.79 8.25
C TYR A 139 23.16 -5.24 7.87
N HIS A 140 23.95 -5.97 8.67
CA HIS A 140 24.41 -7.32 8.34
C HIS A 140 23.50 -8.44 8.85
N VAL A 141 22.64 -8.18 9.82
CA VAL A 141 21.91 -9.23 10.56
C VAL A 141 20.39 -9.03 10.58
N PHE A 142 19.92 -7.81 10.32
CA PHE A 142 18.50 -7.54 10.19
C PHE A 142 18.00 -8.08 8.84
N GLU A 143 16.87 -8.78 8.85
CA GLU A 143 16.24 -9.27 7.63
C GLU A 143 14.81 -8.78 7.54
N CYS A 144 14.51 -8.12 6.42
CA CYS A 144 13.14 -7.91 5.97
C CYS A 144 12.68 -9.17 5.23
N THR A 145 11.75 -9.91 5.84
CA THR A 145 11.08 -11.03 5.17
C THR A 145 9.87 -10.49 4.42
N PRO A 146 9.75 -10.73 3.10
CA PRO A 146 8.62 -10.25 2.32
C PRO A 146 7.27 -10.75 2.84
N SER A 147 6.45 -9.81 3.31
CA SER A 147 5.02 -10.01 3.59
C SER A 147 4.15 -9.37 2.50
N ALA A 148 4.76 -8.57 1.62
CA ALA A 148 4.16 -8.00 0.43
C ALA A 148 5.20 -7.86 -0.70
N ARG A 149 4.77 -7.49 -1.91
CA ARG A 149 5.68 -7.28 -3.05
C ARG A 149 6.39 -5.92 -3.02
N ILE A 150 5.85 -4.97 -2.26
CA ILE A 150 6.37 -3.61 -2.12
C ILE A 150 6.79 -3.43 -0.66
N LEU A 151 8.00 -2.94 -0.46
CA LEU A 151 8.50 -2.51 0.83
C LEU A 151 8.59 -0.98 0.84
N ALA A 152 8.01 -0.34 1.84
CA ALA A 152 8.18 1.08 2.10
C ALA A 152 9.03 1.25 3.37
N LEU A 153 10.15 1.95 3.21
CA LEU A 153 11.12 2.29 4.24
C LEU A 153 11.03 3.79 4.51
N LEU A 154 10.37 4.18 5.62
CA LEU A 154 9.92 5.56 5.85
C LEU A 154 10.89 6.38 6.72
N GLY A 155 12.18 6.32 6.38
CA GLY A 155 13.26 7.06 7.03
C GLY A 155 13.86 6.39 8.26
N ASP A 156 15.03 6.89 8.66
CA ASP A 156 15.86 6.41 9.77
C ASP A 156 16.15 4.90 9.67
N ILE A 157 16.50 4.45 8.45
CA ILE A 157 16.90 3.07 8.20
C ILE A 157 18.37 2.89 8.56
N GLY A 158 19.19 3.91 8.26
CA GLY A 158 20.61 3.93 8.56
C GLY A 158 21.27 5.22 8.10
N LEU A 159 22.59 5.28 8.26
CA LEU A 159 23.43 6.42 7.89
C LEU A 159 23.88 6.30 6.44
N ALA A 160 23.69 7.35 5.64
CA ALA A 160 24.08 7.33 4.22
C ALA A 160 25.61 7.22 4.02
N VAL A 161 26.40 7.63 5.01
CA VAL A 161 27.86 7.45 4.99
C VAL A 161 28.30 6.00 5.18
N HIS A 162 27.42 5.09 5.59
CA HIS A 162 27.75 3.70 5.86
C HIS A 162 27.46 2.82 4.63
N GLY A 163 28.52 2.23 4.07
CA GLY A 163 28.41 1.25 2.96
C GLY A 163 27.42 0.10 3.25
N GLY A 164 27.31 -0.30 4.52
CA GLY A 164 26.38 -1.36 4.96
C GLY A 164 24.90 -1.06 4.69
N LEU A 165 24.49 0.22 4.65
CA LEU A 165 23.13 0.61 4.26
C LEU A 165 22.82 0.16 2.84
N TYR A 166 23.74 0.43 1.91
CA TYR A 166 23.58 0.08 0.50
C TYR A 166 23.64 -1.43 0.29
N ASP A 167 24.53 -2.13 0.99
CA ASP A 167 24.58 -3.60 0.96
C ASP A 167 23.24 -4.20 1.44
N PHE A 168 22.65 -3.61 2.49
CA PHE A 168 21.35 -4.02 3.02
C PHE A 168 20.22 -3.79 2.01
N LEU A 169 20.17 -2.60 1.39
CA LEU A 169 19.16 -2.25 0.39
C LEU A 169 19.25 -3.14 -0.85
N GLU A 170 20.46 -3.41 -1.35
CA GLU A 170 20.67 -4.30 -2.50
C GLU A 170 20.18 -5.73 -2.19
N ARG A 171 20.47 -6.26 -1.00
CA ARG A 171 19.91 -7.55 -0.56
C ARG A 171 18.38 -7.56 -0.54
N GLN A 172 17.74 -6.46 -0.17
CA GLN A 172 16.28 -6.38 -0.16
C GLN A 172 15.72 -6.27 -1.59
N LEU A 173 16.41 -5.61 -2.52
CA LEU A 173 15.97 -5.52 -3.92
C LEU A 173 15.90 -6.90 -4.61
N HIS A 174 16.66 -7.89 -4.16
CA HIS A 174 16.51 -9.27 -4.63
C HIS A 174 15.25 -9.99 -4.10
N LYS A 175 14.56 -9.43 -3.10
CA LYS A 175 13.38 -10.02 -2.45
C LYS A 175 12.08 -9.28 -2.77
N TYR A 176 12.16 -7.97 -3.00
CA TYR A 176 11.01 -7.10 -3.22
C TYR A 176 10.96 -6.59 -4.65
N ARG A 177 9.75 -6.42 -5.19
CA ARG A 177 9.56 -5.85 -6.54
C ARG A 177 9.86 -4.35 -6.55
N HIS A 178 9.46 -3.65 -5.50
CA HIS A 178 9.72 -2.23 -5.31
C HIS A 178 10.16 -1.97 -3.87
N ILE A 179 11.16 -1.11 -3.70
CA ILE A 179 11.50 -0.48 -2.43
C ILE A 179 11.25 1.01 -2.58
N LEU A 180 10.29 1.53 -1.81
CA LEU A 180 9.97 2.94 -1.70
C LEU A 180 10.72 3.49 -0.48
N TYR A 181 11.65 4.41 -0.67
CA TYR A 181 12.56 4.86 0.38
C TYR A 181 12.40 6.36 0.65
N VAL A 182 12.01 6.72 1.87
CA VAL A 182 12.03 8.12 2.34
C VAL A 182 13.31 8.33 3.15
N ILE A 183 13.95 9.49 2.98
CA ILE A 183 15.11 9.88 3.77
C ILE A 183 14.62 10.38 5.13
N GLY A 184 15.19 9.87 6.23
CA GLY A 184 14.99 10.43 7.56
C GLY A 184 16.08 11.42 7.94
N ASN A 185 16.19 11.72 9.22
CA ASN A 185 17.26 12.58 9.72
C ASN A 185 18.57 11.84 9.96
N TYR A 186 18.52 10.54 10.32
CA TYR A 186 19.72 9.75 10.59
C TYR A 186 20.53 9.48 9.32
N GLU A 187 19.92 9.47 8.14
CA GLU A 187 20.65 9.33 6.89
C GLU A 187 21.72 10.44 6.72
N GLY A 188 21.46 11.65 7.22
CA GLY A 188 22.38 12.78 7.17
C GLY A 188 23.42 12.85 8.28
N TYR A 189 23.39 11.95 9.26
CA TYR A 189 24.34 11.97 10.38
C TYR A 189 25.77 11.72 9.93
N ASP A 190 26.70 12.37 10.63
CA ASP A 190 28.16 12.36 10.37
C ASP A 190 28.55 12.86 8.96
N SER A 191 27.61 13.54 8.29
CA SER A 191 27.78 14.21 6.99
C SER A 191 26.81 15.39 6.90
N THR A 192 26.36 15.75 5.70
CA THR A 192 25.30 16.74 5.50
C THR A 192 24.06 16.05 4.96
N TYR A 193 22.89 16.68 5.14
CA TYR A 193 21.66 16.17 4.53
C TYR A 193 21.75 16.12 2.99
N ASP A 194 22.40 17.10 2.37
CA ASP A 194 22.60 17.11 0.91
C ASP A 194 23.52 15.97 0.45
N HIS A 195 24.55 15.63 1.22
CA HIS A 195 25.40 14.48 0.93
C HIS A 195 24.59 13.17 0.97
N ALA A 196 23.75 12.97 2.00
CA ALA A 196 22.88 11.80 2.08
C ALA A 196 21.93 11.68 0.89
N ARG A 197 21.35 12.81 0.44
CA ARG A 197 20.50 12.86 -0.76
C ARG A 197 21.26 12.42 -2.01
N VAL A 198 22.47 12.94 -2.22
CA VAL A 198 23.31 12.59 -3.38
C VAL A 198 23.64 11.10 -3.37
N GLU A 199 24.11 10.56 -2.25
CA GLU A 199 24.49 9.13 -2.17
C GLU A 199 23.29 8.19 -2.45
N LEU A 200 22.10 8.51 -1.93
CA LEU A 200 20.89 7.73 -2.19
C LEU A 200 20.39 7.87 -3.64
N GLN A 201 20.58 9.04 -4.27
CA GLN A 201 20.30 9.26 -5.69
C GLN A 201 21.28 8.47 -6.58
N ASP A 202 22.56 8.42 -6.21
CA ASP A 202 23.57 7.64 -6.90
C ASP A 202 23.31 6.14 -6.75
N PHE A 203 22.93 5.67 -5.56
CA PHE A 203 22.46 4.30 -5.34
C PHE A 203 21.26 3.96 -6.24
N ALA A 204 20.23 4.82 -6.28
CA ALA A 204 19.06 4.62 -7.14
C ALA A 204 19.45 4.50 -8.62
N SER A 205 20.35 5.37 -9.08
CA SER A 205 20.86 5.38 -10.46
C SER A 205 21.64 4.11 -10.80
N ARG A 206 22.51 3.63 -9.89
CA ARG A 206 23.24 2.37 -10.07
C ARG A 206 22.31 1.16 -10.13
N MET A 207 21.34 1.05 -9.22
CA MET A 207 20.38 -0.06 -9.21
C MET A 207 19.53 -0.07 -10.48
N ARG A 208 19.13 1.11 -10.98
CA ARG A 208 18.43 1.22 -12.26
C ARG A 208 19.29 0.74 -13.43
N ALA A 209 20.58 1.07 -13.46
CA ALA A 209 21.50 0.60 -14.49
C ALA A 209 21.71 -0.93 -14.41
N GLN A 210 21.90 -1.47 -13.21
CA GLN A 210 22.07 -2.92 -12.98
C GLN A 210 20.83 -3.72 -13.39
N ARG A 211 19.63 -3.16 -13.20
CA ARG A 211 18.36 -3.78 -13.64
C ARG A 211 18.25 -3.95 -15.15
N LEU A 212 19.02 -3.19 -15.95
CA LEU A 212 19.09 -3.39 -17.41
C LEU A 212 19.77 -4.72 -17.77
N SER A 213 20.72 -5.17 -16.96
CA SER A 213 21.39 -6.47 -17.12
C SER A 213 20.76 -7.60 -16.29
N ASP A 214 20.09 -7.27 -15.18
CA ASP A 214 19.36 -8.21 -14.35
C ASP A 214 17.90 -7.75 -14.14
N PRO A 215 16.95 -8.17 -15.00
CA PRO A 215 15.55 -7.80 -14.88
C PRO A 215 14.84 -8.47 -13.68
N THR A 216 15.51 -9.32 -12.91
CA THR A 216 14.95 -9.91 -11.69
C THR A 216 15.13 -9.01 -10.46
N LEU A 217 16.13 -8.12 -10.46
CA LEU A 217 16.41 -7.18 -9.38
C LEU A 217 15.28 -6.15 -9.22
N GLY A 218 14.72 -5.98 -8.02
CA GLY A 218 13.68 -4.99 -7.74
C GLY A 218 14.02 -3.54 -8.12
N THR A 219 13.02 -2.69 -8.15
CA THR A 219 13.20 -1.25 -8.40
C THR A 219 13.35 -0.50 -7.08
N PHE A 220 14.42 0.28 -6.93
CA PHE A 220 14.55 1.24 -5.85
C PHE A 220 13.98 2.60 -6.28
N ILE A 221 13.08 3.15 -5.49
CA ILE A 221 12.46 4.46 -5.70
C ILE A 221 12.75 5.33 -4.49
N LEU A 222 13.62 6.31 -4.67
CA LEU A 222 13.85 7.35 -3.69
C LEU A 222 12.68 8.33 -3.70
N LEU A 223 12.10 8.58 -2.52
CA LEU A 223 10.98 9.48 -2.29
C LEU A 223 11.47 10.79 -1.65
N ASP A 224 12.17 11.61 -2.43
CA ASP A 224 12.68 12.93 -2.04
C ASP A 224 11.97 14.00 -2.87
N ARG A 225 10.78 14.43 -2.40
CA ARG A 225 9.83 15.26 -3.18
C ARG A 225 9.50 14.62 -4.52
N THR A 226 9.19 13.33 -4.47
CA THR A 226 8.95 12.49 -5.64
C THR A 226 7.49 12.06 -5.72
N ARG A 227 6.93 12.20 -6.92
CA ARG A 227 5.68 11.58 -7.33
C ARG A 227 5.98 10.26 -8.03
N TYR A 228 5.35 9.18 -7.58
CA TYR A 228 5.44 7.87 -8.20
C TYR A 228 4.04 7.29 -8.42
N ASP A 229 3.62 7.21 -9.68
CA ASP A 229 2.34 6.62 -10.06
C ASP A 229 2.51 5.09 -10.07
N LEU A 230 2.08 4.45 -8.97
CA LEU A 230 2.22 3.01 -8.77
C LEU A 230 1.29 2.22 -9.70
N THR A 231 0.09 2.76 -9.92
CA THR A 231 -0.90 2.27 -10.90
C THR A 231 -1.53 3.47 -11.61
N GLU A 232 -2.47 3.18 -12.51
CA GLU A 232 -3.27 4.22 -13.17
C GLU A 232 -4.07 5.07 -12.19
N ASN A 233 -4.51 4.52 -11.04
CA ASN A 233 -5.27 5.29 -10.05
C ASN A 233 -4.60 5.44 -8.69
N VAL A 234 -3.44 4.83 -8.41
CA VAL A 234 -2.70 5.05 -7.15
C VAL A 234 -1.44 5.83 -7.41
N THR A 235 -1.34 6.99 -6.78
CA THR A 235 -0.13 7.82 -6.76
C THR A 235 0.44 7.87 -5.35
N ILE A 236 1.74 7.62 -5.28
CA ILE A 236 2.55 7.80 -4.07
C ILE A 236 3.24 9.16 -4.19
N LEU A 237 3.04 10.01 -3.19
CA LEU A 237 3.82 11.22 -3.00
C LEU A 237 4.70 11.01 -1.78
N GLY A 238 6.00 11.24 -1.90
CA GLY A 238 6.87 11.14 -0.73
C GLY A 238 8.00 12.15 -0.69
N CYS A 239 8.27 12.59 0.53
CA CYS A 239 9.32 13.51 0.93
C CYS A 239 9.58 13.31 2.42
N THR A 240 10.69 13.84 2.94
CA THR A 240 11.00 13.76 4.37
C THR A 240 9.92 14.44 5.23
N LEU A 241 9.37 15.54 4.72
CA LEU A 241 8.43 16.43 5.42
C LEU A 241 9.00 16.82 6.77
N TRP A 242 10.17 17.45 6.80
CA TRP A 242 10.70 18.03 8.04
C TRP A 242 9.61 18.75 8.83
N SER A 243 9.62 18.72 10.16
CA SER A 243 8.58 19.42 10.91
C SER A 243 8.79 20.94 10.91
N PHE A 244 7.89 21.70 11.51
CA PHE A 244 8.11 23.14 11.71
C PHE A 244 8.54 23.41 13.15
N VAL A 245 9.79 23.81 13.34
CA VAL A 245 10.38 24.07 14.66
C VAL A 245 10.15 25.53 15.05
N THR A 246 9.45 25.72 16.17
CA THR A 246 9.25 27.03 16.81
C THR A 246 10.46 27.40 17.66
N LYS A 247 10.59 28.68 18.03
CA LYS A 247 11.67 29.17 18.92
C LYS A 247 11.76 28.39 20.23
N ASP A 248 10.63 27.97 20.79
CA ASP A 248 10.58 27.23 22.06
C ASP A 248 11.16 25.80 21.94
N ALA A 249 11.20 25.26 20.72
CA ALA A 249 11.70 23.90 20.44
C ALA A 249 13.11 23.89 19.82
N GLU A 250 13.66 25.05 19.46
CA GLU A 250 14.94 25.20 18.76
C GLU A 250 16.09 24.48 19.47
N ARG A 251 16.22 24.64 20.79
CA ARG A 251 17.27 23.97 21.56
C ARG A 251 17.20 22.44 21.44
N GLN A 252 16.00 21.88 21.51
CA GLN A 252 15.81 20.43 21.40
C GLN A 252 16.01 19.94 19.97
N CYS A 253 15.52 20.69 18.99
CA CYS A 253 15.75 20.39 17.57
C CYS A 253 17.25 20.33 17.26
N LEU A 254 18.01 21.34 17.69
CA LEU A 254 19.47 21.37 17.50
C LEU A 254 20.14 20.19 18.20
N HIS A 255 19.64 19.74 19.34
CA HIS A 255 20.15 18.53 19.99
C HIS A 255 19.80 17.26 19.20
N ASN A 256 18.59 17.14 18.65
CA ASN A 256 18.15 15.95 17.92
C ASN A 256 18.85 15.78 16.56
N PHE A 257 19.43 16.84 15.98
CA PHE A 257 20.10 16.77 14.67
C PHE A 257 21.53 17.29 14.68
N HIS A 258 22.15 17.38 15.87
CA HIS A 258 23.50 17.94 16.05
C HIS A 258 24.61 17.25 15.24
N ARG A 259 24.35 16.02 14.76
CA ARG A 259 25.27 15.23 13.94
C ARG A 259 25.10 15.44 12.44
N VAL A 260 24.06 16.17 12.02
CA VAL A 260 23.95 16.63 10.62
C VAL A 260 24.73 17.93 10.51
N HIS A 261 25.85 17.89 9.80
CA HIS A 261 26.69 19.07 9.59
C HIS A 261 25.93 20.16 8.83
N ASP A 262 26.20 21.41 9.19
CA ASP A 262 25.61 22.61 8.61
C ASP A 262 24.07 22.64 8.60
N TRP A 263 23.41 21.92 9.52
CA TRP A 263 21.96 21.85 9.62
C TRP A 263 21.41 22.83 10.69
N THR A 264 21.03 24.03 10.26
CA THR A 264 20.47 25.06 11.14
C THR A 264 18.95 24.98 11.22
N VAL A 265 18.34 25.61 12.23
CA VAL A 265 16.86 25.70 12.33
C VAL A 265 16.25 26.41 11.12
N GLU A 266 16.94 27.40 10.56
CA GLU A 266 16.50 28.08 9.34
C GLU A 266 16.46 27.12 8.15
N LYS A 267 17.51 26.32 7.94
CA LYS A 267 17.54 25.31 6.87
C LYS A 267 16.49 24.23 7.10
N TYR A 268 16.34 23.77 8.34
CA TYR A 268 15.32 22.81 8.74
C TYR A 268 13.90 23.30 8.38
N ASN A 269 13.55 24.52 8.81
CA ASN A 269 12.26 25.14 8.51
C ASN A 269 12.09 25.49 7.03
N SER A 270 13.18 25.82 6.32
CA SER A 270 13.16 26.00 4.86
C SER A 270 12.83 24.69 4.15
N ALA A 271 13.45 23.58 4.55
CA ALA A 271 13.19 22.26 4.01
C ALA A 271 11.73 21.83 4.27
N HIS A 272 11.20 22.08 5.47
CA HIS A 272 9.77 21.91 5.76
C HIS A 272 8.87 22.69 4.79
N ALA A 273 9.16 23.98 4.61
CA ALA A 273 8.36 24.83 3.74
C ALA A 273 8.42 24.38 2.28
N GLU A 274 9.59 23.93 1.80
CA GLU A 274 9.77 23.37 0.47
C GLU A 274 9.00 22.05 0.27
N ASP A 275 9.08 21.13 1.23
CA ASP A 275 8.37 19.85 1.22
C ASP A 275 6.85 20.07 1.22
N LEU A 276 6.34 20.92 2.12
CA LEU A 276 4.92 21.22 2.22
C LEU A 276 4.41 21.93 0.96
N LYS A 277 5.18 22.87 0.40
CA LYS A 277 4.84 23.56 -0.85
C LYS A 277 4.76 22.56 -2.01
N TRP A 278 5.77 21.70 -2.16
CA TRP A 278 5.79 20.68 -3.20
C TRP A 278 4.59 19.73 -3.06
N LEU A 279 4.36 19.18 -1.87
CA LEU A 279 3.27 18.25 -1.61
C LEU A 279 1.90 18.88 -1.88
N THR A 280 1.72 20.13 -1.45
CA THR A 280 0.48 20.90 -1.69
C THR A 280 0.25 21.12 -3.19
N ASN A 281 1.30 21.46 -3.93
CA ASN A 281 1.23 21.66 -5.38
C ASN A 281 0.87 20.36 -6.11
N GLU A 282 1.53 19.24 -5.79
CA GLU A 282 1.23 17.93 -6.40
C GLU A 282 -0.20 17.48 -6.09
N CYS A 283 -0.64 17.63 -4.84
CA CYS A 283 -2.02 17.33 -4.47
C CYS A 283 -3.02 18.20 -5.25
N ALA A 284 -2.72 19.50 -5.43
CA ALA A 284 -3.57 20.40 -6.22
C ALA A 284 -3.61 20.01 -7.71
N ILE A 285 -2.47 19.62 -8.29
CA ILE A 285 -2.39 19.12 -9.68
C ILE A 285 -3.25 17.88 -9.82
N ILE A 286 -3.09 16.88 -8.95
CA ILE A 286 -3.86 15.62 -9.03
C ILE A 286 -5.36 15.89 -8.84
N ARG A 287 -5.75 16.71 -7.86
CA ARG A 287 -7.16 17.11 -7.64
C ARG A 287 -7.80 17.72 -8.87
N THR A 288 -7.05 18.51 -9.63
CA THR A 288 -7.58 19.29 -10.75
C THR A 288 -7.49 18.54 -12.09
N GLN A 289 -6.42 17.78 -12.31
CA GLN A 289 -6.11 17.18 -13.60
C GLN A 289 -6.36 15.67 -13.63
N GLU A 290 -6.28 14.98 -12.48
CA GLU A 290 -6.34 13.53 -12.38
C GLU A 290 -7.24 13.08 -11.19
N PRO A 291 -8.49 13.57 -11.11
CA PRO A 291 -9.35 13.40 -9.92
C PRO A 291 -9.77 11.95 -9.64
N HIS A 292 -9.52 11.03 -10.58
CA HIS A 292 -9.72 9.60 -10.41
C HIS A 292 -8.65 8.95 -9.53
N ARG A 293 -7.48 9.60 -9.37
CA ARG A 293 -6.37 9.06 -8.59
C ARG A 293 -6.61 9.18 -7.09
N ARG A 294 -6.28 8.11 -6.37
CA ARG A 294 -6.04 8.02 -4.94
C ARG A 294 -4.60 8.40 -4.63
N ILE A 295 -4.40 9.23 -3.62
CA ILE A 295 -3.06 9.60 -3.14
C ILE A 295 -2.74 8.84 -1.85
N ILE A 296 -1.53 8.29 -1.83
CA ILE A 296 -0.84 7.79 -0.65
C ILE A 296 0.34 8.71 -0.38
N VAL A 297 0.49 9.18 0.85
CA VAL A 297 1.60 10.04 1.25
C VAL A 297 2.54 9.26 2.16
N PHE A 298 3.83 9.26 1.83
CA PHE A 298 4.89 8.65 2.63
C PHE A 298 5.89 9.72 3.06
N THR A 299 6.00 9.91 4.37
CA THR A 299 6.93 10.89 4.95
C THR A 299 7.79 10.28 6.03
N HIS A 300 8.82 11.00 6.48
CA HIS A 300 9.53 10.60 7.69
C HIS A 300 8.88 11.23 8.92
N HIS A 301 8.78 12.58 8.98
CA HIS A 301 8.11 13.19 10.13
C HIS A 301 6.57 13.10 10.00
N GLY A 302 5.91 13.13 11.15
CA GLY A 302 4.46 12.98 11.24
C GLY A 302 3.66 14.19 10.74
N PRO A 303 2.46 13.97 10.17
CA PRO A 303 1.63 15.03 9.59
C PRO A 303 0.63 15.66 10.56
N THR A 304 0.55 15.15 11.78
CA THR A 304 -0.28 15.68 12.87
C THR A 304 0.42 15.39 14.18
N ARG A 305 0.16 16.17 15.23
CA ARG A 305 0.72 15.97 16.58
C ARG A 305 -0.18 15.11 17.46
N HIS A 306 -1.47 15.09 17.16
CA HIS A 306 -2.43 14.35 17.95
C HIS A 306 -2.32 12.87 17.62
N GLY A 307 -2.23 11.98 18.62
CA GLY A 307 -2.32 10.51 18.43
C GLY A 307 -1.22 9.85 17.59
N THR A 308 -0.18 10.58 17.22
CA THR A 308 0.97 10.15 16.40
C THR A 308 2.31 10.32 17.14
N ILE A 309 2.27 10.95 18.32
CA ILE A 309 3.40 11.17 19.21
C ILE A 309 3.08 10.43 20.51
N ALA A 310 4.11 9.84 21.13
CA ALA A 310 3.96 9.13 22.39
C ALA A 310 3.36 10.04 23.50
N PRO A 311 2.37 9.56 24.28
CA PRO A 311 1.61 10.40 25.21
C PRO A 311 2.45 11.18 26.24
N GLN A 312 3.63 10.66 26.61
CA GLN A 312 4.53 11.33 27.56
C GLN A 312 5.08 12.67 27.07
N TYR A 313 5.07 12.91 25.75
CA TYR A 313 5.50 14.17 25.16
C TYR A 313 4.35 15.16 24.95
N MET A 314 3.10 14.77 25.22
CA MET A 314 1.94 15.65 25.04
C MET A 314 2.05 16.88 25.96
N GLY A 315 1.91 18.07 25.37
CA GLY A 315 2.05 19.34 26.07
C GLY A 315 3.50 19.81 26.25
N SER A 316 4.48 19.02 25.82
CA SER A 316 5.89 19.42 25.83
C SER A 316 6.18 20.44 24.72
N PRO A 317 7.03 21.46 24.95
CA PRO A 317 7.40 22.43 23.90
C PRO A 317 8.09 21.76 22.69
N ILE A 318 8.63 20.56 22.86
CA ILE A 318 9.41 19.86 21.83
C ILE A 318 8.55 19.16 20.77
N ILE A 319 7.22 19.05 20.95
CA ILE A 319 6.33 18.32 20.01
C ILE A 319 6.40 18.83 18.58
N SER A 320 6.73 20.12 18.41
CA SER A 320 6.87 20.75 17.09
C SER A 320 8.09 20.24 16.31
N ALA A 321 9.09 19.64 16.98
CA ALA A 321 10.23 18.97 16.36
C ALA A 321 9.94 17.52 15.93
N PHE A 322 8.78 16.96 16.29
CA PHE A 322 8.38 15.59 15.94
C PHE A 322 7.36 15.55 14.80
N ALA A 323 6.39 16.48 14.80
CA ALA A 323 5.34 16.48 13.78
C ALA A 323 4.81 17.90 13.50
N SER A 324 4.41 18.08 12.25
CA SER A 324 3.65 19.24 11.80
C SER A 324 2.17 19.01 12.08
N GLU A 325 1.40 20.06 12.39
CA GLU A 325 -0.07 19.92 12.49
C GLU A 325 -0.72 20.34 11.18
N LEU A 326 -0.94 19.37 10.28
CA LEU A 326 -1.45 19.62 8.95
C LEU A 326 -2.96 19.38 8.81
N THR A 327 -3.67 18.93 9.85
CA THR A 327 -5.11 18.60 9.76
C THR A 327 -5.99 19.79 9.36
N THR A 328 -5.53 21.02 9.60
CA THR A 328 -6.20 22.26 9.19
C THR A 328 -5.63 22.86 7.90
N HIS A 329 -4.55 22.29 7.36
CA HIS A 329 -3.91 22.76 6.14
C HIS A 329 -4.65 22.24 4.90
N PRO A 330 -4.76 23.00 3.80
CA PRO A 330 -5.46 22.55 2.57
C PRO A 330 -4.90 21.29 1.90
N VAL A 331 -3.71 20.85 2.31
CA VAL A 331 -3.15 19.56 1.85
C VAL A 331 -3.95 18.39 2.43
N TRP A 332 -4.50 18.52 3.64
CA TRP A 332 -5.27 17.51 4.35
C TRP A 332 -6.71 17.40 3.82
N ALA A 333 -6.82 16.86 2.62
CA ALA A 333 -8.10 16.67 1.94
C ALA A 333 -7.99 15.56 0.89
N PRO A 334 -9.13 14.99 0.44
CA PRO A 334 -9.17 14.09 -0.69
C PRO A 334 -8.41 14.64 -1.92
N PRO A 335 -7.82 13.78 -2.77
CA PRO A 335 -7.94 12.33 -2.75
C PRO A 335 -6.84 11.62 -1.94
N ILE A 336 -6.19 12.30 -0.99
CA ILE A 336 -5.36 11.61 0.00
C ILE A 336 -6.25 10.64 0.77
N SER A 337 -5.85 9.38 0.82
CA SER A 337 -6.56 8.30 1.51
C SER A 337 -5.72 7.67 2.62
N LEU A 338 -4.40 7.80 2.52
CA LEU A 338 -3.44 7.22 3.43
C LEU A 338 -2.24 8.16 3.59
N TRP A 339 -1.77 8.30 4.82
CA TRP A 339 -0.51 8.93 5.18
C TRP A 339 0.28 8.01 6.10
N ALA A 340 1.41 7.50 5.64
CA ALA A 340 2.32 6.71 6.47
C ALA A 340 3.60 7.49 6.81
N PHE A 341 4.12 7.31 8.02
CA PHE A 341 5.27 8.07 8.52
C PHE A 341 6.11 7.30 9.57
N GLY A 342 7.24 7.89 9.97
CA GLY A 342 8.17 7.41 11.02
C GLY A 342 8.49 8.46 12.09
N HIS A 343 9.76 8.54 12.53
CA HIS A 343 10.39 9.55 13.41
C HIS A 343 9.94 9.60 14.88
N THR A 344 8.66 9.37 15.17
CA THR A 344 8.10 9.58 16.53
C THR A 344 8.32 8.41 17.48
N HIS A 345 8.79 7.28 16.95
CA HIS A 345 8.95 5.99 17.62
C HIS A 345 7.69 5.51 18.33
N TYR A 346 6.53 5.96 17.83
CA TYR A 346 5.21 5.67 18.38
C TYR A 346 4.28 5.19 17.28
N ASN A 347 3.95 3.90 17.33
CA ASN A 347 3.10 3.28 16.31
C ASN A 347 1.65 3.68 16.50
N CYS A 348 1.01 4.03 15.38
CA CYS A 348 -0.40 4.35 15.33
C CYS A 348 -1.04 3.81 14.05
N ASP A 349 -2.34 3.56 14.12
CA ASP A 349 -3.19 3.29 12.96
C ASP A 349 -4.57 3.87 13.27
N GLN A 350 -4.87 5.04 12.69
CA GLN A 350 -6.08 5.79 12.99
C GLN A 350 -6.63 6.44 11.73
N VAL A 351 -7.94 6.66 11.67
CA VAL A 351 -8.57 7.42 10.58
C VAL A 351 -8.95 8.80 11.08
N ARG A 352 -8.64 9.83 10.29
CA ARG A 352 -8.98 11.23 10.55
C ARG A 352 -9.44 11.92 9.29
N ASP A 353 -10.65 12.44 9.33
CA ASP A 353 -11.28 13.14 8.19
C ASP A 353 -11.22 12.33 6.89
N GLY A 354 -11.34 11.00 6.99
CA GLY A 354 -11.27 10.07 5.86
C GLY A 354 -9.85 9.66 5.43
N ILE A 355 -8.80 10.21 6.02
CA ILE A 355 -7.40 9.83 5.76
C ILE A 355 -6.96 8.83 6.84
N ARG A 356 -6.49 7.64 6.42
CA ARG A 356 -5.82 6.70 7.33
C ARG A 356 -4.40 7.19 7.61
N VAL A 357 -4.04 7.31 8.87
CA VAL A 357 -2.72 7.77 9.34
C VAL A 357 -2.07 6.61 10.06
N VAL A 358 -0.91 6.17 9.56
CA VAL A 358 -0.28 4.94 10.02
C VAL A 358 1.22 5.08 10.23
N SER A 359 1.78 4.36 11.20
CA SER A 359 3.23 4.26 11.39
C SER A 359 3.59 2.87 11.93
N ASN A 360 4.74 2.35 11.50
CA ASN A 360 5.29 1.08 11.95
C ASN A 360 6.82 1.19 12.11
N GLN A 361 7.18 1.78 13.25
CA GLN A 361 8.47 2.28 13.64
C GLN A 361 9.09 1.30 14.63
N ARG A 362 10.33 0.89 14.40
CA ARG A 362 11.04 0.02 15.33
C ARG A 362 11.51 0.80 16.55
N GLY A 363 12.20 1.92 16.33
CA GLY A 363 12.86 2.70 17.38
C GLY A 363 14.16 2.06 17.86
N TYR A 364 14.75 2.61 18.92
CA TYR A 364 16.07 2.17 19.39
C TYR A 364 16.03 0.79 20.06
N ASP A 365 17.03 -0.05 19.73
CA ASP A 365 17.19 -1.36 20.36
C ASP A 365 17.46 -1.25 21.86
N GLY A 366 16.89 -2.17 22.65
CA GLY A 366 17.04 -2.17 24.11
C GLY A 366 16.38 -1.01 24.87
N ILE A 367 15.79 -0.03 24.18
CA ILE A 367 15.05 1.09 24.79
C ILE A 367 13.58 1.03 24.40
N GLU A 368 13.27 0.99 23.11
CA GLU A 368 11.91 1.15 22.58
C GLU A 368 11.45 -0.02 21.73
N ALA A 369 12.36 -0.72 21.04
CA ALA A 369 12.02 -1.77 20.08
C ALA A 369 11.16 -2.93 20.65
N LEU A 370 11.26 -3.19 21.96
CA LEU A 370 10.45 -4.22 22.64
C LEU A 370 9.05 -3.74 23.02
N THR A 371 8.81 -2.43 23.05
CA THR A 371 7.57 -1.81 23.53
C THR A 371 6.90 -0.90 22.50
N SER A 372 7.54 -0.63 21.36
CA SER A 372 7.03 0.24 20.30
C SER A 372 5.81 -0.34 19.58
N GLY A 373 5.59 -1.66 19.69
CA GLY A 373 4.55 -2.37 18.94
C GLY A 373 4.91 -2.58 17.47
N PHE A 374 6.20 -2.48 17.12
CA PHE A 374 6.72 -2.74 15.79
C PHE A 374 6.41 -4.17 15.34
N SER A 375 5.95 -4.31 14.09
CA SER A 375 5.72 -5.60 13.44
C SER A 375 6.49 -5.66 12.13
N ALA A 376 7.44 -6.59 12.03
CA ALA A 376 8.25 -6.76 10.82
C ALA A 376 7.44 -7.30 9.63
N ASP A 377 6.22 -7.79 9.84
CA ASP A 377 5.28 -8.29 8.84
C ASP A 377 4.09 -7.34 8.62
N PHE A 378 4.15 -6.11 9.15
CA PHE A 378 3.07 -5.14 9.03
C PHE A 378 2.85 -4.74 7.57
N VAL A 379 1.65 -5.01 7.07
CA VAL A 379 1.20 -4.73 5.71
C VAL A 379 -0.03 -3.84 5.76
N ILE A 380 0.00 -2.78 4.97
CA ILE A 380 -1.17 -1.99 4.64
C ILE A 380 -1.73 -2.42 3.29
N ARG A 381 -3.04 -2.36 3.17
CA ARG A 381 -3.77 -2.55 1.92
C ARG A 381 -4.29 -1.20 1.45
N VAL A 382 -3.98 -0.85 0.20
CA VAL A 382 -4.39 0.39 -0.45
C VAL A 382 -5.16 0.15 -1.73
#